data_AF-A0A7C5DC57-F1
#
_entry.id   AF-A0A7C5DC57-F1
#
_cell.length_a   1.000
_cell.length_b   1.000
_cell.length_c   1.000
_cell.angle_alpha   90.00
_cell.angle_beta   90.00
_cell.angle_gamma   90.00
#
_symmetry.space_group_name_H-M   'P 1'
#
loop_
_entity.id
_entity.type
_entity.pdbx_description
1 polymer ?
#
loop_
_entity_poly.entity_id
_entity_poly.type
_entity_poly.pdbx_seq_one_letter_code
_entity_poly.pdbx_strand_id
1 'polypeptide(L)' 'MDSEKLRAVAAAIVSNGKGVLAADESTPTIKKRLDSINVESTEPTRRRYRELLFTTDGIESYIG' A
#
# COMPACT_ATOMS: atom_id res chain seq x y z
N MET A 1 22.12 4.69 -14.56
CA MET A 1 20.80 4.06 -14.37
C MET A 1 20.91 2.64 -14.89
N ASP A 2 20.77 1.66 -14.01
CA ASP A 2 21.00 0.25 -14.33
C ASP A 2 19.72 -0.35 -14.94
N SER A 3 19.70 -0.50 -16.26
CA SER A 3 18.50 -0.94 -16.99
C SER A 3 18.08 -2.36 -16.62
N GLU A 4 19.03 -3.23 -16.29
CA GLU A 4 18.75 -4.60 -15.86
C GLU A 4 18.03 -4.62 -14.51
N LYS A 5 18.45 -3.77 -13.56
CA LYS A 5 17.73 -3.62 -12.29
C LYS A 5 16.31 -3.12 -12.47
N LEU A 6 16.07 -2.16 -13.36
CA LEU A 6 14.73 -1.65 -13.62
C LEU A 6 13.82 -2.71 -14.24
N ARG A 7 14.34 -3.50 -15.18
CA ARG A 7 13.61 -4.62 -15.79
C ARG A 7 13.28 -5.69 -14.75
N ALA A 8 14.23 -6.03 -13.88
CA ALA A 8 14.02 -7.01 -12.82
C ALA A 8 12.93 -6.57 -11.83
N VAL A 9 12.95 -5.32 -11.38
CA VAL A 9 11.92 -4.77 -10.48
C VAL A 9 10.56 -4.71 -11.17
N ALA A 10 10.49 -4.23 -12.41
CA ALA A 10 9.23 -4.18 -13.15
C ALA A 10 8.63 -5.57 -13.33
N ALA A 11 9.45 -6.59 -13.63
CA ALA A 11 9.01 -7.97 -13.76
C ALA A 11 8.50 -8.57 -12.43
N ALA A 12 9.12 -8.22 -11.30
CA ALA A 12 8.66 -8.66 -9.97
C ALA A 12 7.26 -8.11 -9.64
N ILE A 13 7.03 -6.81 -9.90
CA ILE A 13 5.77 -6.11 -9.65
C ILE A 13 4.61 -6.75 -10.42
N VAL A 14 4.83 -7.19 -11.66
CA VAL A 14 3.79 -7.76 -12.55
C VAL A 14 3.80 -9.29 -12.62
N SER A 15 4.37 -9.96 -11.61
CA SER A 15 4.41 -11.41 -11.56
C SER A 15 3.01 -12.05 -11.52
N ASN A 16 2.87 -13.27 -12.05
CA ASN A 16 1.57 -13.92 -12.19
C ASN A 16 0.85 -14.06 -10.85
N GLY A 17 -0.41 -13.62 -10.79
CA GLY A 17 -1.22 -13.64 -9.56
C GLY A 17 -0.92 -12.50 -8.59
N LYS A 18 0.01 -11.59 -8.91
CA LYS A 18 0.31 -10.39 -8.11
C LYS A 18 -0.17 -9.10 -8.77
N GLY A 19 -0.44 -8.10 -7.94
CA GLY A 19 -0.82 -6.74 -8.33
C GLY A 19 -0.17 -5.69 -7.44
N VAL A 20 -0.65 -4.44 -7.56
CA VAL A 20 -0.13 -3.30 -6.80
C VAL A 20 -1.18 -2.78 -5.81
N LEU A 21 -0.79 -2.64 -4.56
CA LEU A 21 -1.57 -1.93 -3.55
C LEU A 21 -1.18 -0.45 -3.52
N ALA A 22 -2.11 0.40 -3.95
CA ALA A 22 -1.97 1.85 -3.84
C ALA A 22 -2.40 2.34 -2.45
N ALA A 23 -1.44 2.44 -1.52
CA ALA A 23 -1.61 2.98 -0.15
C ALA A 23 -1.00 4.40 0.00
N ASP A 24 -0.98 5.15 -1.11
CA ASP A 24 -0.34 6.45 -1.29
C ASP A 24 -1.29 7.63 -1.03
N GLU A 25 -2.40 7.42 -0.29
CA GLU A 25 -3.36 8.50 -0.06
C GLU A 25 -2.75 9.67 0.72
N SER A 26 -2.87 10.86 0.14
CA SER A 26 -2.51 12.12 0.76
C SER A 26 -3.32 12.39 2.03
N THR A 27 -2.83 13.29 2.89
CA THR A 27 -3.51 13.64 4.17
C THR A 27 -4.98 14.05 4.00
N PRO A 28 -5.36 14.88 3.02
CA PRO A 28 -6.78 15.20 2.77
C PRO A 28 -7.60 14.00 2.31
N THR A 29 -7.02 13.11 1.49
CA THR A 29 -7.72 11.94 0.93
C THR A 29 -7.96 10.88 2.01
N ILE A 30 -6.94 10.52 2.78
CA ILE A 30 -7.08 9.53 3.86
C ILE A 30 -7.99 10.02 4.97
N LYS A 31 -8.02 11.34 5.25
CA LYS A 31 -8.97 11.93 6.20
C LYS A 31 -10.41 11.59 5.82
N LYS A 32 -10.81 11.79 4.56
CA LYS A 32 -12.17 11.47 4.10
C LYS A 32 -12.53 9.99 4.30
N ARG A 33 -11.56 9.08 4.10
CA ARG A 33 -11.76 7.64 4.32
C ARG A 33 -11.96 7.33 5.81
N LEU A 34 -11.13 7.89 6.69
CA LEU A 34 -11.24 7.68 8.14
C LEU A 34 -12.50 8.32 8.74
N ASP A 35 -12.86 9.53 8.27
CA ASP A 35 -14.08 10.23 8.70
C ASP A 35 -15.34 9.41 8.38
N SER A 36 -15.37 8.69 7.25
CA SER A 36 -16.50 7.82 6.87
C SER A 36 -16.76 6.65 7.82
N ILE A 37 -15.77 6.29 8.64
CA ILE A 37 -15.86 5.24 9.66
C ILE A 37 -15.75 5.80 11.08
N ASN A 38 -15.96 7.11 11.26
CA ASN A 38 -15.88 7.83 12.54
C ASN A 38 -14.52 7.71 13.25
N VAL A 39 -13.42 7.64 12.49
CA VAL A 39 -12.06 7.61 13.02
C VAL A 39 -11.37 8.94 12.76
N GLU A 40 -10.77 9.54 13.78
CA GLU A 40 -10.02 10.79 13.64
C GLU A 40 -8.72 10.56 12.84
N SER A 41 -8.46 11.44 11.86
CA SER A 41 -7.23 11.41 11.06
C SER A 41 -6.04 12.06 11.79
N THR A 42 -5.41 11.29 12.67
CA THR A 42 -4.14 11.63 13.33
C THR A 42 -2.98 10.87 12.68
N GLU A 43 -1.74 11.27 12.96
CA GLU A 43 -0.56 10.57 12.46
C GLU A 43 -0.49 9.10 12.95
N PRO A 44 -0.75 8.80 14.24
CA PRO A 44 -0.90 7.43 14.73
C PRO A 44 -1.97 6.61 14.01
N THR A 45 -3.18 7.14 13.79
CA THR A 45 -4.26 6.40 13.10
C THR A 45 -3.93 6.14 11.64
N ARG A 46 -3.33 7.10 10.93
CA ARG A 46 -2.86 6.89 9.54
C ARG A 46 -1.75 5.85 9.44
N ARG A 47 -0.84 5.80 10.42
CA ARG A 47 0.20 4.78 10.51
C ARG A 47 -0.41 3.40 10.75
N ARG A 48 -1.27 3.29 11.76
CA ARG A 48 -1.93 2.02 12.13
C ARG A 48 -2.78 1.46 11.00
N TYR A 49 -3.45 2.32 10.23
CA TYR A 49 -4.18 1.91 9.03
C TYR A 49 -3.25 1.27 7.98
N ARG A 50 -2.08 1.86 7.72
CA ARG A 50 -1.10 1.31 6.77
C ARG A 50 -0.43 0.04 7.30
N GLU A 51 -0.13 0.01 8.60
CA GLU A 51 0.38 -1.18 9.27
C GLU A 51 -0.60 -2.35 9.10
N LEU A 52 -1.89 -2.13 9.38
CA LEU A 52 -2.94 -3.15 9.17
C LEU A 52 -2.92 -3.72 7.75
N LEU A 53 -2.80 -2.87 6.72
CA LEU A 53 -2.72 -3.32 5.34
C LEU A 53 -1.48 -4.19 5.09
N PHE A 54 -0.31 -3.76 5.56
CA PHE A 54 0.96 -4.44 5.28
C PHE A 54 1.21 -5.68 6.15
N THR A 55 0.58 -5.79 7.30
CA THR A 55 0.70 -6.95 8.21
C THR A 55 -0.45 -7.95 8.03
N THR A 56 -1.24 -7.83 6.96
CA THR A 56 -2.28 -8.82 6.65
C THR A 56 -1.62 -10.13 6.25
N ASP A 57 -1.94 -11.22 6.95
CA ASP A 57 -1.37 -12.54 6.67
C ASP A 57 -1.60 -12.98 5.21
N GLY A 58 -0.53 -13.38 4.53
CA GLY A 58 -0.57 -13.89 3.15
C GLY A 58 -0.68 -12.81 2.07
N ILE A 59 -0.69 -11.52 2.42
CA ILE A 59 -0.82 -10.43 1.44
C ILE A 59 0.36 -10.38 0.44
N GLU A 60 1.55 -10.82 0.84
CA GLU A 60 2.76 -10.92 0.02
C GLU A 60 2.63 -11.89 -1.16
N SER A 61 1.67 -12.82 -1.09
CA SER A 61 1.35 -13.72 -2.20
C SER A 61 0.64 -13.00 -3.35
N TYR A 62 0.04 -11.84 -3.09
CA TYR A 62 -0.82 -11.12 -4.04
C TYR A 62 -0.32 -9.71 -4.39
N ILE A 63 0.66 -9.17 -3.66
CA ILE A 63 1.28 -7.87 -3.94
C ILE A 63 2.72 -8.05 -4.40
N GLY A 64 3.06 -7.43 -5.54
CA GLY A 64 4.36 -7.53 -6.23
C GLY A 64 5.28 -6.35 -6.00
#